data_AF-A0A0C2M7K3-F1
#
_entry.id   AF-A0A0C2M7K3-F1
#
_cell.length_a   1.000
_cell.length_b   1.000
_cell.length_c   1.000
_cell.angle_alpha   90.00
_cell.angle_beta   90.00
_cell.angle_gamma   90.00
#
_symmetry.space_group_name_H-M   'P 1'
#
loop_
_entity.id
_entity.type
_entity.pdbx_description
1 polymer ?
#
loop_
_entity_poly.entity_id
_entity_poly.type
_entity_poly.pdbx_seq_one_letter_code
_entity_poly.pdbx_strand_id
1 'polypeptide(L)'
;MEKECIPPSKIPRQIVFTICFSIVVVSVISNTAVSMAIWTDRNLRTRFNILLVLFCISNGVSSMVSTFELVYIMKGTWVIGQVGCKIYAFSSELFIAFSVCIVLMMCFDRYQLIFKYFDYRFKSLRILKICLVFLMVTVVTTPHLFISGISQRDCGKIVRKVSHLEMCVRQF
;
A
#
# COMPACT_ATOMS: atom_id res chain seq x y z
N MET A 1 22.89 10.24 28.08
CA MET A 1 22.79 9.38 26.89
C MET A 1 22.81 10.28 25.67
N GLU A 2 24.01 10.70 25.31
CA GLU A 2 24.30 11.57 24.18
C GLU A 2 24.15 10.72 22.91
N LYS A 3 23.37 11.20 21.92
CA LYS A 3 23.30 10.55 20.62
C LYS A 3 24.47 11.04 19.78
N GLU A 4 25.63 10.41 19.93
CA GLU A 4 26.77 10.66 19.04
C GLU A 4 26.42 10.17 17.62
N CYS A 5 26.22 11.12 16.71
CA CYS A 5 26.04 10.85 15.29
C CYS A 5 27.41 10.49 14.69
N ILE A 6 27.59 9.23 14.33
CA ILE A 6 28.73 8.79 13.53
C ILE A 6 28.69 9.56 12.19
N PRO A 7 29.76 10.28 11.78
CA PRO A 7 29.78 10.93 10.48
C PRO A 7 29.53 9.86 9.40
N PRO A 8 28.65 10.11 8.40
CA PRO A 8 28.14 9.08 7.52
C PRO A 8 29.29 8.35 6.83
N SER A 9 29.60 7.16 7.33
CA SER A 9 30.52 6.22 6.73
C SER A 9 29.86 5.68 5.46
N LYS A 10 30.04 6.38 4.34
CA LYS A 10 29.85 5.93 2.93
C LYS A 10 28.76 4.87 2.66
N ILE A 11 27.60 4.91 3.31
CA ILE A 11 26.37 4.41 2.72
C ILE A 11 25.67 5.68 2.24
N PRO A 12 25.85 6.02 0.95
CA PRO A 12 25.19 7.18 0.41
C PRO A 12 23.69 6.95 0.55
N ARG A 13 22.95 7.95 1.02
CA ARG A 13 21.49 8.04 0.94
C ARG A 13 20.94 7.62 -0.44
N GLN A 14 21.76 7.77 -1.49
CA GLN A 14 21.52 7.28 -2.84
C GLN A 14 21.36 5.75 -2.92
N ILE A 15 22.13 4.96 -2.15
CA ILE A 15 22.02 3.50 -2.12
C ILE A 15 20.68 3.07 -1.54
N VAL A 16 20.27 3.62 -0.38
CA VAL A 16 18.97 3.27 0.22
C VAL A 16 17.82 3.65 -0.71
N PHE A 17 17.88 4.86 -1.28
CA PHE A 17 16.92 5.29 -2.29
C PHE A 17 16.88 4.35 -3.50
N THR A 18 18.04 3.95 -4.02
CA THR A 18 18.13 3.03 -5.17
C THR A 18 17.52 1.66 -4.84
N ILE A 19 17.75 1.16 -3.62
CA ILE A 19 17.18 -0.11 -3.14
C ILE A 19 15.66 0.01 -3.02
N CYS A 20 15.15 1.00 -2.28
CA CYS A 20 13.71 1.19 -2.12
C CYS A 20 13.00 1.44 -3.47
N PHE A 21 13.60 2.27 -4.33
CA PHE A 21 13.07 2.54 -5.66
C PHE A 21 13.05 1.28 -6.53
N SER A 22 14.11 0.46 -6.50
CA SER A 22 14.13 -0.80 -7.26
C SER A 22 13.08 -1.80 -6.75
N ILE A 23 12.87 -1.92 -5.43
CA ILE A 23 11.80 -2.75 -4.86
C ILE A 23 10.43 -2.28 -5.36
N VAL A 24 10.18 -0.97 -5.36
CA VAL A 24 8.92 -0.41 -5.81
C VAL A 24 8.70 -0.64 -7.31
N VAL A 25 9.73 -0.47 -8.13
CA VAL A 25 9.66 -0.77 -9.58
C VAL A 25 9.36 -2.25 -9.81
N VAL A 26 10.05 -3.15 -9.11
CA VAL A 26 9.79 -4.60 -9.20
C VAL A 26 8.37 -4.93 -8.74
N SER A 27 7.87 -4.28 -7.68
CA SER A 27 6.49 -4.44 -7.21
C SER A 27 5.48 -4.00 -8.27
N VAL A 28 5.67 -2.84 -8.89
CA VAL A 28 4.75 -2.35 -9.94
C VAL A 28 4.77 -3.27 -11.16
N ILE A 29 5.96 -3.68 -11.62
CA ILE A 29 6.11 -4.57 -12.78
C ILE A 29 5.46 -5.92 -12.50
N SER A 30 5.75 -6.54 -11.35
CA SER A 30 5.21 -7.86 -11.00
C SER A 30 3.69 -7.86 -10.86
N ASN A 31 3.12 -6.88 -10.16
CA ASN A 31 1.66 -6.76 -10.03
C ASN A 31 0.97 -6.52 -11.38
N THR A 32 1.58 -5.69 -12.24
CA THR A 32 1.04 -5.40 -13.57
C THR A 32 1.14 -6.63 -14.48
N ALA A 33 2.28 -7.33 -14.48
CA ALA A 33 2.50 -8.53 -15.28
C ALA A 33 1.51 -9.64 -14.91
N VAL A 34 1.26 -9.85 -13.62
CA VAL A 34 0.28 -10.84 -13.15
C VAL A 34 -1.15 -10.47 -13.58
N SER A 35 -1.52 -9.18 -13.45
CA SER A 35 -2.82 -8.70 -13.92
C SER A 35 -2.98 -8.88 -15.44
N MET A 36 -1.95 -8.56 -16.22
CA MET A 36 -1.94 -8.72 -17.68
C MET A 36 -2.03 -10.19 -18.10
N ALA A 37 -1.32 -11.09 -17.41
CA ALA A 37 -1.38 -12.53 -17.71
C ALA A 37 -2.80 -13.08 -17.58
N ILE A 38 -3.53 -12.70 -16.53
CA ILE A 38 -4.91 -13.13 -16.29
C ILE A 38 -5.89 -12.46 -17.28
N TRP A 39 -5.60 -11.23 -17.72
CA TRP A 39 -6.41 -10.56 -18.73
C TRP A 39 -6.24 -11.19 -20.11
N THR A 40 -5.03 -11.56 -20.50
CA THR A 40 -4.73 -12.14 -21.81
C THR A 40 -5.31 -13.55 -21.94
N ASP A 41 -5.14 -14.41 -20.93
CA ASP A 41 -5.65 -15.78 -21.00
C ASP A 41 -7.07 -15.90 -20.42
N ARG A 42 -8.03 -16.24 -21.27
CA ARG A 42 -9.42 -16.45 -20.85
C ARG A 42 -9.59 -17.67 -19.94
N ASN A 43 -8.73 -18.68 -20.05
CA ASN A 43 -8.77 -19.88 -19.21
C ASN A 43 -8.39 -19.56 -17.76
N LEU A 44 -7.56 -18.53 -17.56
CA LEU A 44 -7.17 -18.02 -16.24
C LEU A 44 -8.27 -17.15 -15.59
N ARG A 45 -9.42 -16.89 -16.21
CA ARG A 45 -10.47 -16.03 -15.61
C ARG A 45 -11.36 -16.78 -14.62
N THR A 46 -10.73 -17.37 -13.61
CA THR A 46 -11.41 -18.05 -12.51
C THR A 46 -11.84 -17.09 -11.40
N ARG A 47 -12.69 -17.55 -10.48
CA ARG A 47 -13.19 -16.73 -9.35
C ARG A 47 -12.05 -16.22 -8.47
N PHE A 48 -11.10 -17.10 -8.15
CA PHE A 48 -9.91 -16.77 -7.38
C PHE A 48 -9.03 -15.77 -8.13
N ASN A 49 -8.86 -15.94 -9.44
CA ASN A 49 -8.01 -15.08 -10.24
C ASN A 49 -8.58 -13.65 -10.38
N ILE A 50 -9.91 -13.46 -10.27
CA ILE A 50 -10.50 -12.12 -10.17
C ILE A 50 -10.09 -11.41 -8.87
N LEU A 51 -10.10 -12.11 -7.73
CA LEU A 51 -9.61 -11.55 -6.46
C LEU A 51 -8.11 -11.25 -6.53
N LEU A 52 -7.35 -12.11 -7.20
CA LEU A 52 -5.93 -11.92 -7.44
C LEU A 52 -5.65 -10.66 -8.28
N VAL A 53 -6.44 -10.41 -9.33
CA VAL A 53 -6.33 -9.16 -10.12
C VAL A 53 -6.64 -7.94 -9.27
N LEU A 54 -7.71 -7.98 -8.45
CA LEU A 54 -8.02 -6.88 -7.52
C LEU A 54 -6.89 -6.63 -6.53
N PHE A 55 -6.27 -7.69 -6.01
CA PHE A 55 -5.10 -7.60 -5.15
C PHE A 55 -3.93 -6.91 -5.89
N CYS A 56 -3.61 -7.34 -7.10
CA CYS A 56 -2.53 -6.73 -7.90
C CYS A 56 -2.79 -5.25 -8.20
N ILE A 57 -4.04 -4.87 -8.50
CA ILE A 57 -4.40 -3.46 -8.71
C ILE A 57 -4.18 -2.65 -7.41
N SER A 58 -4.66 -3.16 -6.27
CA SER A 58 -4.48 -2.50 -4.97
C SER A 58 -2.99 -2.30 -4.63
N ASN A 59 -2.18 -3.35 -4.77
CA ASN A 59 -0.74 -3.29 -4.49
C ASN A 59 0.02 -2.41 -5.49
N GLY A 60 -0.38 -2.39 -6.76
CA GLY A 60 0.19 -1.48 -7.76
C GLY A 60 -0.03 -0.03 -7.37
N VAL A 61 -1.25 0.33 -6.96
CA VAL A 61 -1.58 1.68 -6.51
C VAL A 61 -0.85 2.02 -5.20
N SER A 62 -0.81 1.13 -4.21
CA SER A 62 -0.01 1.32 -2.98
C SER A 62 1.47 1.57 -3.28
N SER A 63 2.04 0.85 -4.24
CA SER A 63 3.45 1.01 -4.64
C SER A 63 3.70 2.39 -5.28
N MET A 64 2.76 2.89 -6.08
CA MET A 64 2.84 4.25 -6.61
C MET A 64 2.76 5.31 -5.50
N VAL A 65 1.83 5.16 -4.55
CA VAL A 65 1.71 6.06 -3.39
C VAL A 65 3.01 6.06 -2.57
N SER A 66 3.61 4.90 -2.30
CA SER A 66 4.90 4.79 -1.62
C SER A 66 6.04 5.47 -2.40
N THR A 67 6.02 5.43 -3.74
CA THR A 67 7.00 6.16 -4.57
C THR A 67 6.97 7.66 -4.31
N PHE A 68 5.77 8.24 -4.21
CA PHE A 68 5.62 9.68 -3.92
C PHE A 68 6.23 10.03 -2.56
N GLU A 69 6.03 9.19 -1.55
CA GLU A 69 6.63 9.35 -0.23
C GLU A 69 8.15 9.39 -0.29
N LEU A 70 8.73 8.39 -0.97
CA LEU A 70 10.16 8.21 -1.13
C LEU A 70 10.82 9.46 -1.72
N VAL A 71 10.19 10.05 -2.75
CA VAL A 71 10.68 11.28 -3.41
C VAL A 71 10.66 12.47 -2.44
N TYR A 72 9.62 12.60 -1.60
CA TYR A 72 9.53 13.69 -0.63
C TYR A 72 10.47 13.52 0.57
N ILE A 73 10.68 12.29 1.04
CA ILE A 73 11.70 11.95 2.05
C ILE A 73 13.08 12.31 1.50
N MET A 74 13.35 12.02 0.23
CA MET A 74 14.59 12.44 -0.41
C MET A 74 14.70 13.96 -0.53
N LYS A 75 13.67 14.67 -0.95
CA LYS A 75 13.74 16.14 -1.00
C LYS A 75 13.78 16.78 0.39
N GLY A 76 13.49 16.04 1.45
CA GLY A 76 13.45 16.52 2.84
C GLY A 76 12.37 17.57 3.11
N THR A 77 11.49 17.81 2.15
CA THR A 77 10.50 18.90 2.16
C THR A 77 9.20 18.45 1.51
N TRP A 78 8.09 18.77 2.15
CA TRP A 78 6.74 18.50 1.65
C TRP A 78 6.14 19.76 1.02
N VAL A 79 5.78 19.73 -0.26
CA VAL A 79 5.35 20.92 -1.02
C VAL A 79 3.89 20.90 -1.50
N ILE A 80 3.18 19.77 -1.41
CA ILE A 80 1.77 19.63 -1.88
C ILE A 80 0.77 20.36 -0.93
N GLY A 81 1.26 20.89 0.20
CA GLY A 81 0.43 21.61 1.17
C GLY A 81 -0.33 20.69 2.13
N GLN A 82 -1.20 21.28 2.97
CA GLN A 82 -1.92 20.56 4.04
C GLN A 82 -2.91 19.52 3.52
N VAL A 83 -3.71 19.89 2.50
CA VAL A 83 -4.73 18.99 1.93
C VAL A 83 -4.08 17.77 1.29
N GLY A 84 -2.97 17.98 0.57
CA GLY A 84 -2.20 16.88 -0.01
C GLY A 84 -1.66 15.90 1.03
N CYS A 85 -1.16 16.40 2.16
CA CYS A 85 -0.65 15.52 3.21
C CYS A 85 -1.76 14.65 3.81
N LYS A 86 -2.93 15.23 4.05
CA LYS A 86 -4.09 14.48 4.57
C LYS A 86 -4.56 13.40 3.59
N ILE A 87 -4.68 13.75 2.31
CA ILE A 87 -5.11 12.80 1.27
C ILE A 87 -4.09 11.68 1.11
N TYR A 88 -2.80 12.02 1.14
CA TYR A 88 -1.71 11.04 1.04
C TYR A 88 -1.73 10.03 2.20
N ALA A 89 -1.79 10.52 3.45
CA ALA A 89 -1.82 9.65 4.62
C ALA A 89 -3.09 8.78 4.67
N PHE A 90 -4.21 9.30 4.18
CA PHE A 90 -5.44 8.51 4.07
C PHE A 90 -5.37 7.46 2.97
N SER A 91 -4.83 7.82 1.80
CA SER A 91 -4.75 6.89 0.67
C SER A 91 -3.82 5.72 0.97
N SER A 92 -2.68 5.97 1.62
CA SER A 92 -1.76 4.90 2.04
C SER A 92 -2.44 3.88 2.95
N GLU A 93 -3.14 4.34 3.99
CA GLU A 93 -3.86 3.48 4.93
C GLU A 93 -5.01 2.73 4.24
N LEU A 94 -5.76 3.42 3.37
CA LEU A 94 -6.89 2.84 2.64
C LEU A 94 -6.46 1.66 1.75
N PHE A 95 -5.41 1.83 0.94
CA PHE A 95 -4.98 0.78 0.02
C PHE A 95 -4.33 -0.40 0.75
N ILE A 96 -3.66 -0.16 1.88
CA ILE A 96 -3.17 -1.24 2.75
C ILE A 96 -4.35 -2.04 3.30
N ALA A 97 -5.39 -1.36 3.82
CA ALA A 97 -6.58 -2.02 4.34
C ALA A 97 -7.31 -2.83 3.25
N PHE A 98 -7.44 -2.30 2.04
CA PHE A 98 -7.99 -3.03 0.90
C PHE A 98 -7.20 -4.28 0.57
N SER A 99 -5.87 -4.20 0.50
CA SER A 99 -5.02 -5.36 0.21
C SER A 99 -5.20 -6.47 1.25
N VAL A 100 -5.26 -6.13 2.55
CA VAL A 100 -5.51 -7.09 3.62
C VAL A 100 -6.89 -7.73 3.47
N CYS A 101 -7.94 -6.93 3.22
CA CYS A 101 -9.29 -7.46 3.02
C CYS A 101 -9.39 -8.40 1.81
N ILE A 102 -8.69 -8.11 0.71
CA ILE A 102 -8.66 -8.99 -0.46
C ILE A 102 -7.97 -10.32 -0.14
N VAL A 103 -6.86 -10.29 0.62
CA VAL A 103 -6.18 -11.52 1.07
C VAL A 103 -7.11 -12.35 1.97
N LEU A 104 -7.83 -11.72 2.90
CA LEU A 104 -8.83 -12.42 3.73
C LEU A 104 -9.93 -13.06 2.88
N MET A 105 -10.42 -12.37 1.85
CA MET A 105 -11.37 -12.95 0.90
C MET A 105 -10.78 -14.14 0.14
N MET A 106 -9.51 -14.06 -0.27
CA MET A 106 -8.81 -15.17 -0.93
C MET A 106 -8.68 -16.37 0.01
N CYS A 107 -8.31 -16.17 1.28
CA CYS A 107 -8.27 -17.22 2.29
C CYS A 107 -9.64 -17.85 2.53
N PHE A 108 -10.68 -17.04 2.63
CA PHE A 108 -12.05 -17.52 2.82
C PHE A 108 -12.56 -18.32 1.62
N ASP A 109 -12.27 -17.89 0.39
CA ASP A 109 -12.62 -18.65 -0.82
C ASP A 109 -11.97 -20.04 -0.81
N ARG A 110 -10.69 -20.12 -0.45
CA ARG A 110 -9.97 -21.41 -0.31
C ARG A 110 -10.52 -22.28 0.80
N TYR A 111 -10.84 -21.68 1.95
CA TYR A 111 -11.46 -22.39 3.06
C TYR A 111 -12.80 -23.02 2.64
N GLN A 112 -13.67 -22.27 1.96
CA GLN A 112 -14.96 -22.78 1.50
C GLN A 112 -14.80 -23.91 0.45
N LEU A 113 -13.81 -23.82 -0.43
CA LEU A 113 -13.53 -24.87 -1.43
C LEU A 113 -13.06 -26.18 -0.77
N ILE A 114 -12.24 -26.10 0.27
CA ILE A 114 -11.71 -27.28 0.97
C ILE A 114 -12.80 -27.98 1.77
N PHE A 115 -13.60 -27.22 2.53
CA PHE A 115 -14.57 -27.78 3.46
C PHE A 115 -15.95 -28.06 2.83
N LYS A 116 -16.17 -27.71 1.55
CA LYS A 116 -17.39 -27.98 0.75
C LYS A 116 -18.73 -27.67 1.48
N TYR A 117 -18.72 -26.76 2.45
CA TYR A 117 -19.85 -26.61 3.38
C TYR A 117 -20.99 -25.74 2.82
N PHE A 118 -20.76 -25.01 1.72
CA PHE A 118 -21.77 -24.18 1.07
C PHE A 118 -21.94 -24.55 -0.41
N ASP A 119 -23.13 -25.02 -0.76
CA ASP A 119 -23.55 -25.20 -2.15
C ASP A 119 -23.61 -23.82 -2.83
N TYR A 120 -22.56 -23.49 -3.57
CA TYR A 120 -22.16 -22.13 -3.95
C TYR A 120 -23.00 -21.59 -5.12
N ARG A 121 -24.31 -21.44 -4.93
CA ARG A 121 -25.26 -20.90 -5.94
C ARG A 121 -25.34 -19.37 -6.01
N PHE A 122 -24.54 -18.62 -5.26
CA PHE A 122 -24.54 -17.16 -5.32
C PHE A 122 -23.58 -16.62 -6.38
N LYS A 123 -23.89 -16.79 -7.67
CA LYS A 123 -23.10 -16.20 -8.78
C LYS A 123 -23.40 -14.70 -8.97
N SER A 124 -24.62 -14.23 -8.70
CA SER A 124 -25.07 -12.89 -9.11
C SER A 124 -24.70 -11.74 -8.16
N LEU A 125 -24.38 -12.00 -6.89
CA LEU A 125 -24.13 -10.94 -5.88
C LEU A 125 -22.65 -10.81 -5.47
N ARG A 126 -21.72 -11.53 -6.12
CA ARG A 126 -20.31 -11.55 -5.68
C ARG A 126 -19.63 -10.19 -5.81
N ILE A 127 -19.76 -9.55 -6.98
CA ILE A 127 -19.17 -8.23 -7.23
C ILE A 127 -19.77 -7.21 -6.25
N LEU A 128 -21.09 -7.25 -6.06
CA LEU A 128 -21.79 -6.40 -5.09
C LEU A 128 -21.23 -6.58 -3.67
N LYS A 129 -20.99 -7.82 -3.22
CA LYS A 129 -20.41 -8.10 -1.90
C LYS A 129 -18.98 -7.56 -1.77
N ILE A 130 -18.15 -7.72 -2.79
CA ILE A 130 -16.78 -7.16 -2.79
C ILE A 130 -16.84 -5.63 -2.71
N CYS A 131 -17.67 -4.99 -3.54
CA CYS A 131 -17.87 -3.55 -3.50
C CYS A 131 -18.40 -3.07 -2.14
N LEU A 132 -19.33 -3.81 -1.53
CA LEU A 132 -19.87 -3.50 -0.20
C LEU A 132 -18.79 -3.61 0.87
N VAL A 133 -17.96 -4.65 0.85
CA VAL A 133 -16.85 -4.77 1.80
C VAL A 133 -15.85 -3.64 1.62
N PHE A 134 -15.50 -3.27 0.39
CA PHE A 134 -14.61 -2.13 0.15
C PHE A 134 -15.23 -0.82 0.63
N LEU A 135 -16.53 -0.61 0.39
CA LEU A 135 -17.27 0.53 0.92
C LEU A 135 -17.21 0.56 2.45
N MET A 136 -17.47 -0.56 3.13
CA MET A 136 -17.37 -0.65 4.59
C MET A 136 -15.97 -0.32 5.09
N VAL A 137 -14.92 -0.85 4.45
CA VAL A 137 -13.54 -0.52 4.79
C VAL A 137 -13.29 0.97 4.64
N THR A 138 -13.73 1.59 3.54
CA THR A 138 -13.56 3.04 3.36
C THR A 138 -14.25 3.83 4.47
N VAL A 139 -15.47 3.47 4.83
CA VAL A 139 -16.25 4.13 5.89
C VAL A 139 -15.56 3.98 7.25
N VAL A 140 -15.00 2.81 7.55
CA VAL A 140 -14.28 2.54 8.81
C VAL A 140 -12.93 3.26 8.86
N THR A 141 -12.23 3.41 7.74
CA THR A 141 -10.95 4.14 7.67
C THR A 141 -11.16 5.66 7.61
N THR A 142 -12.31 6.14 7.12
CA THR A 142 -12.65 7.57 7.01
C THR A 142 -12.54 8.38 8.31
N PRO A 143 -12.98 7.91 9.51
CA PRO A 143 -12.77 8.66 10.75
C PRO A 143 -11.30 8.93 11.03
N HIS A 144 -10.36 8.09 10.56
CA HIS A 144 -8.93 8.36 10.65
C HIS A 144 -8.54 9.64 9.91
N LEU A 145 -9.22 9.99 8.81
CA LEU A 145 -8.98 11.24 8.06
C LEU A 145 -9.53 12.49 8.78
N PHE A 146 -10.61 12.35 9.57
CA PHE A 146 -11.23 13.46 10.29
C PHE A 146 -10.60 13.71 11.67
N ILE A 147 -10.28 12.64 12.40
CA ILE A 147 -9.75 12.70 13.77
C ILE A 147 -8.25 13.05 13.75
N SER A 148 -7.53 12.59 12.73
CA SER A 148 -6.12 12.95 12.57
C SER A 148 -6.01 14.42 12.18
N GLY A 149 -5.77 15.29 13.16
CA GLY A 149 -5.52 16.72 13.01
C GLY A 149 -4.19 17.04 12.30
N ILE A 150 -3.76 16.22 11.34
CA ILE A 150 -2.48 16.33 10.64
C ILE A 150 -2.42 17.68 9.94
N SER A 151 -1.54 18.55 10.43
CA SER A 151 -1.24 19.84 9.84
C SER A 151 -0.07 19.72 8.87
N GLN A 152 0.09 20.69 7.97
CA GLN A 152 1.22 20.75 7.04
C GLN A 152 2.57 20.76 7.79
N ARG A 153 2.61 21.35 8.99
CA ARG A 153 3.79 21.33 9.86
C ARG A 153 4.15 19.92 10.33
N ASP A 154 3.16 19.06 10.58
CA ASP A 154 3.40 17.70 11.04
C ASP A 154 3.95 16.84 9.91
N CYS A 155 3.41 16.96 8.69
CA CYS A 155 3.97 16.32 7.50
C CYS A 155 5.43 16.71 7.27
N GLY A 156 5.73 18.02 7.32
CA GLY A 156 7.09 18.52 7.14
C GLY A 156 8.03 18.13 8.28
N LYS A 157 7.52 17.86 9.48
CA LYS A 157 8.28 17.30 10.61
C LYS A 157 8.50 15.80 10.42
N ILE A 158 7.50 15.05 9.97
CA ILE A 158 7.60 13.60 9.70
C ILE A 158 8.62 13.36 8.59
N VAL A 159 8.46 14.03 7.44
CA VAL A 159 9.41 13.92 6.31
C VAL A 159 10.83 14.28 6.75
N ARG A 160 11.01 15.37 7.52
CA ARG A 160 12.34 15.74 8.04
C ARG A 160 12.87 14.74 9.07
N LYS A 161 12.04 14.30 10.02
CA LYS A 161 12.43 13.33 11.04
C LYS A 161 12.79 11.98 10.43
N VAL A 162 12.03 11.49 9.46
CA VAL A 162 12.32 10.26 8.72
C VAL A 162 13.58 10.45 7.87
N SER A 163 13.73 11.56 7.15
CA SER A 163 14.98 11.84 6.42
C SER A 163 16.20 11.91 7.33
N HIS A 164 16.04 12.40 8.57
CA HIS A 164 17.10 12.48 9.58
C HIS A 164 17.30 11.16 10.33
N LEU A 165 16.26 10.34 10.50
CA LEU A 165 16.37 8.98 11.02
C LEU A 165 17.04 8.07 10.00
N GLU A 166 16.72 8.17 8.70
CA GLU A 166 17.45 7.47 7.63
C GLU A 166 18.94 7.81 7.65
N MET A 167 19.31 9.05 8.03
CA MET A 167 20.71 9.44 8.29
C MET A 167 21.29 8.87 9.59
N CYS A 168 20.44 8.38 10.51
CA CYS A 168 20.79 7.94 11.88
C CYS A 168 20.49 6.45 12.16
N VAL A 169 19.94 5.68 11.20
CA VAL A 169 19.60 4.26 11.36
C VAL A 169 20.86 3.42 11.10
N ARG A 170 21.70 3.34 12.13
CA ARG A 170 22.52 2.16 12.43
C ARG A 170 22.61 2.01 13.95
N GLN A 171 21.90 1.02 14.48
CA GLN A 171 22.37 0.10 15.53
C GLN A 171 21.26 -0.92 15.82
N PHE A 172 21.29 -2.03 15.09
CA PHE A 172 21.42 -3.36 15.69
C PHE A 172 22.72 -3.96 15.17
#